data_AF-A0A1H5P996-F1
#
_entry.id   AF-A0A1H5P996-F1
#
_cell.length_a   1.000
_cell.length_b   1.000
_cell.length_c   1.000
_cell.angle_alpha   90.00
_cell.angle_beta   90.00
_cell.angle_gamma   90.00
#
_symmetry.space_group_name_H-M   'P 1'
#
loop_
_entity.id
_entity.type
_entity.pdbx_description
1 polymer ?
#
loop_
_entity_poly.entity_id
_entity_poly.type
_entity_poly.pdbx_seq_one_letter_code
_entity_poly.pdbx_strand_id
1 'polypeptide(L)' 'MKEKFDVLFLDQAIDFIESLDPKSRKKIIYNIDKAKYVTDPKLFKKLTDNIWEIRTKFSGIQYRLFAFWDKTNNKET' A
#
# COMPACT_ATOMS: atom_id res chain seq x y z
N MET A 1 -9.21 15.63 -4.67
CA MET A 1 -8.86 14.65 -5.73
C MET A 1 -9.85 13.51 -5.67
N LYS A 2 -10.19 12.88 -6.81
CA LYS A 2 -11.05 11.69 -6.82
C LYS A 2 -10.21 10.46 -6.46
N GLU A 3 -10.73 9.65 -5.56
CA GLU A 3 -10.12 8.37 -5.19
C GLU A 3 -10.22 7.37 -6.35
N LYS A 4 -9.17 6.59 -6.56
CA LYS A 4 -9.08 5.60 -7.65
C LYS A 4 -9.45 4.19 -7.19
N PHE A 5 -9.17 3.86 -5.94
CA PHE A 5 -9.43 2.56 -5.33
C PHE A 5 -9.44 2.67 -3.81
N ASP A 6 -10.14 1.73 -3.17
CA ASP A 6 -10.09 1.51 -1.72
C ASP A 6 -8.92 0.58 -1.34
N VAL A 7 -8.54 0.56 -0.06
CA VAL A 7 -7.49 -0.35 0.44
C VAL A 7 -8.02 -1.09 1.66
N LEU A 8 -7.96 -2.42 1.60
CA LEU A 8 -8.22 -3.29 2.74
C LEU A 8 -6.91 -3.92 3.22
N PHE A 9 -6.74 -3.98 4.53
CA PHE A 9 -5.60 -4.63 5.15
C PHE A 9 -5.97 -6.03 5.60
N LEU A 10 -5.15 -7.01 5.24
CA LEU A 10 -5.15 -8.30 5.91
C LEU A 10 -4.57 -8.15 7.32
N ASP A 11 -5.01 -8.99 8.25
CA ASP A 11 -4.51 -8.99 9.64
C ASP A 11 -2.99 -9.05 9.70
N GLN A 12 -2.36 -9.91 8.88
CA GLN A 12 -0.90 -10.03 8.80
C GLN A 12 -0.20 -8.72 8.37
N ALA A 13 -0.85 -7.91 7.52
CA ALA A 13 -0.32 -6.61 7.12
C ALA A 13 -0.45 -5.60 8.26
N ILE A 14 -1.55 -5.64 9.02
CA ILE A 14 -1.75 -4.83 10.23
C ILE A 14 -0.67 -5.17 11.25
N ASP A 15 -0.51 -6.45 11.60
CA ASP A 15 0.50 -6.93 12.54
C ASP A 15 1.91 -6.48 12.15
N PHE A 16 2.25 -6.60 10.85
CA PHE A 16 3.52 -6.12 10.34
C PHE A 16 3.69 -4.61 10.54
N ILE A 17 2.71 -3.81 10.12
CA ILE A 17 2.76 -2.33 10.24
C ILE A 17 2.84 -1.91 11.71
N GLU A 18 2.14 -2.62 12.60
CA GLU A 18 2.12 -2.37 14.03
C GLU A 18 3.40 -2.78 14.75
N SER A 19 4.16 -3.72 14.21
CA SER A 19 5.49 -4.07 14.72
C SER A 19 6.56 -2.98 14.50
N LEU A 20 6.30 -2.02 13.60
CA LEU A 20 7.24 -0.97 13.22
C LEU A 20 7.19 0.24 14.17
N ASP A 21 8.29 0.98 14.18
CA ASP A 21 8.37 2.24 14.92
C ASP A 21 7.31 3.25 14.42
N PRO A 22 6.84 4.16 15.29
CA PRO A 22 5.75 5.07 14.97
C PRO A 22 5.98 5.94 13.73
N LYS A 23 7.24 6.32 13.44
CA LYS A 23 7.54 7.18 12.28
C LYS A 23 7.49 6.36 10.99
N SER A 24 8.05 5.15 10.98
CA SER A 24 7.95 4.24 9.83
C SER A 24 6.50 3.88 9.53
N ARG A 25 5.72 3.51 10.56
CA ARG A 25 4.28 3.24 10.45
C ARG A 25 3.53 4.39 9.81
N LYS A 26 3.67 5.60 10.36
CA LYS A 26 3.02 6.80 9.82
C LYS A 26 3.40 7.05 8.37
N LYS A 27 4.67 6.82 8.01
CA LYS A 27 5.13 7.03 6.64
C LYS A 27 4.55 6.00 5.66
N ILE A 28 4.42 4.76 6.09
CA ILE A 28 3.80 3.69 5.31
C ILE A 28 2.32 4.02 5.06
N ILE A 29 1.54 4.31 6.11
CA ILE A 29 0.12 4.65 5.98
C ILE A 29 -0.08 5.87 5.07
N TYR A 30 0.70 6.94 5.25
CA TYR A 30 0.66 8.10 4.37
C TYR A 30 0.89 7.75 2.90
N ASN A 31 1.84 6.86 2.62
CA ASN A 31 2.15 6.44 1.26
C ASN A 31 1.04 5.56 0.66
N ILE A 32 0.40 4.72 1.46
CA ILE A 32 -0.77 3.93 1.05
C ILE A 32 -1.94 4.87 0.71
N ASP A 33 -2.29 5.79 1.61
CA ASP A 33 -3.35 6.78 1.36
C ASP A 33 -3.08 7.60 0.10
N LYS A 34 -1.83 8.02 -0.10
CA LYS A 34 -1.43 8.76 -1.30
C LYS A 34 -1.60 7.93 -2.58
N ALA A 35 -1.34 6.61 -2.53
CA ALA A 35 -1.48 5.73 -3.68
C ALA A 35 -2.93 5.64 -4.17
N LYS A 36 -3.91 5.78 -3.27
CA LYS A 36 -5.35 5.83 -3.61
C LYS A 36 -5.71 6.97 -4.55
N TYR A 37 -4.95 8.06 -4.54
CA TYR A 37 -5.23 9.27 -5.34
C TYR A 37 -4.26 9.46 -6.50
N VAL A 38 -3.00 9.03 -6.34
CA VAL A 38 -1.92 9.28 -7.31
C VAL A 38 -1.40 7.97 -7.86
N THR A 39 -1.45 7.82 -9.20
CA THR A 39 -0.76 6.72 -9.89
C THR A 39 0.69 7.13 -10.11
N ASP A 40 1.52 6.89 -9.10
CA ASP A 40 2.97 7.07 -9.17
C ASP A 40 3.66 5.70 -9.19
N PRO A 41 4.27 5.26 -10.31
CA PRO A 41 4.98 3.98 -10.40
C PRO A 41 6.14 3.82 -9.41
N LYS A 42 6.64 4.90 -8.82
CA LYS A 42 7.67 4.84 -7.75
C LYS A 42 7.06 4.44 -6.40
N LEU A 43 5.77 4.72 -6.19
CA LEU A 43 5.01 4.46 -4.99
C LEU A 43 4.18 3.17 -5.10
N PHE A 44 3.46 2.99 -6.20
CA PHE A 44 2.57 1.87 -6.46
C PHE A 44 2.88 1.27 -7.83
N LYS A 45 3.43 0.04 -7.83
CA LYS A 45 3.93 -0.61 -9.05
C LYS A 45 3.33 -1.99 -9.21
N LYS A 46 2.95 -2.34 -10.43
CA LYS A 46 2.62 -3.72 -10.79
C LYS A 46 3.89 -4.58 -10.82
N LEU A 47 3.93 -5.64 -10.03
CA LEU A 47 5.06 -6.57 -9.94
C LEU A 47 4.88 -7.77 -10.88
N THR A 48 3.69 -8.38 -10.85
CA THR A 48 3.26 -9.47 -11.74
C THR A 48 1.83 -9.21 -12.20
N ASP A 49 1.20 -10.14 -12.93
CA ASP A 49 -0.16 -9.96 -13.44
C ASP A 49 -1.19 -9.66 -12.34
N ASN A 50 -1.01 -10.24 -11.15
CA ASN A 50 -1.95 -10.15 -10.04
C ASN A 50 -1.41 -9.41 -8.82
N ILE A 51 -0.10 -9.19 -8.73
CA ILE A 51 0.54 -8.61 -7.54
C ILE A 51 0.99 -7.19 -7.85
N TRP A 52 0.62 -6.29 -6.95
CA TRP A 52 1.09 -4.92 -6.88
C TRP A 52 1.93 -4.72 -5.64
N GLU A 53 2.86 -3.77 -5.67
CA GLU A 53 3.68 -3.39 -4.53
C GLU A 53 3.48 -1.91 -4.19
N ILE A 54 3.28 -1.63 -2.90
CA ILE A 54 3.38 -0.30 -2.33
C ILE A 54 4.76 -0.14 -1.72
N ARG A 55 5.48 0.87 -2.19
CA ARG A 55 6.89 1.12 -1.88
C ARG A 55 7.02 2.30 -0.94
N THR A 56 7.63 2.05 0.22
CA THR A 56 8.00 3.10 1.17
C THR A 56 9.48 3.02 1.49
N LYS A 57 10.23 4.08 1.13
CA LYS A 57 11.61 4.27 1.60
C LYS A 57 11.59 5.31 2.71
N PHE A 58 12.00 4.91 3.90
CA PHE A 58 12.04 5.81 5.05
C PHE A 58 13.21 5.44 5.97
N SER A 59 13.97 6.45 6.42
CA SER A 59 15.12 6.27 7.32
C SER A 59 16.12 5.19 6.86
N GLY A 60 16.39 5.12 5.55
CA GLY A 60 17.29 4.13 4.96
C GLY A 60 16.70 2.73 4.74
N ILE A 61 15.53 2.44 5.35
CA ILE A 61 14.84 1.15 5.23
C ILE A 61 13.87 1.18 4.05
N GLN A 62 13.76 0.05 3.35
CA GLN A 62 12.85 -0.15 2.24
C GLN A 62 11.73 -1.10 2.64
N TYR A 63 10.54 -0.55 2.89
CA TYR A 63 9.34 -1.31 3.15
C TYR A 63 8.60 -1.61 1.84
N ARG A 64 8.11 -2.85 1.71
CA ARG A 64 7.30 -3.32 0.58
C ARG A 64 6.10 -4.04 1.12
N LEU A 65 4.92 -3.51 0.81
CA LEU A 65 3.65 -4.18 1.07
C LEU A 65 3.13 -4.68 -0.27
N PHE A 66 2.74 -5.95 -0.32
CA PHE A 66 2.12 -6.51 -1.50
C PHE A 66 0.61 -6.40 -1.40
N ALA A 67 0.00 -6.06 -2.52
CA ALA A 67 -1.43 -5.88 -2.68
C ALA A 67 -1.90 -6.65 -3.91
N PHE A 68 -3.17 -7.01 -3.90
CA PHE A 68 -3.88 -7.67 -4.98
C PHE A 68 -5.24 -7.03 -5.08
N TRP A 69 -5.77 -6.96 -6.29
CA TRP A 69 -7.13 -6.46 -6.51
C TRP A 69 -8.15 -7.48 -6.01
N ASP A 70 -9.01 -7.03 -5.12
CA ASP A 70 -10.22 -7.74 -4.75
C ASP A 70 -11.21 -7.68 -5.93
N LYS A 71 -11.62 -8.86 -6.39
CA LYS A 71 -12.56 -9.04 -7.51
C LYS A 71 -13.91 -9.58 -7.04
N THR A 72 -14.15 -9.65 -5.74
CA THR A 72 -15.39 -10.21 -5.18
C THR A 72 -16.60 -9.30 -5.41
N ASN A 73 -16.38 -8.00 -5.66
CA ASN A 73 -17.44 -7.03 -5.95
C ASN A 73 -17.04 -6.11 -7.12
N ASN A 74 -17.98 -5.30 -7.63
CA ASN A 74 -17.75 -4.31 -8.68
C ASN A 74 -17.00 -3.04 -8.18
N LYS A 75 -16.22 -3.15 -7.10
CA LYS A 75 -15.42 -2.06 -6.54
C LYS A 75 -13.94 -2.38 -6.72
N GLU A 76 -13.18 -1.39 -7.15
CA GLU A 76 -11.72 -1.46 -7.18
C GLU A 76 -11.20 -1.35 -5.73
N THR A 77 -10.77 -2.46 -5.15
CA THR A 77 -10.31 -2.57 -3.75
C THR A 77 -9.10 -3.48 -3.66
#